data_AF-A0A2X3D4B5-F1
#
_entry.id   AF-A0A2X3D4B5-F1
#
_cell.length_a   1.000
_cell.length_b   1.000
_cell.length_c   1.000
_cell.angle_alpha   90.00
_cell.angle_beta   90.00
_cell.angle_gamma   90.00
#
_symmetry.space_group_name_H-M   'P 1'
#
loop_
_entity.id
_entity.type
_entity.pdbx_description
1 polymer ?
#
loop_
_entity_poly.entity_id
_entity_poly.type
_entity_poly.pdbx_seq_one_letter_code
_entity_poly.pdbx_strand_id
1 'polypeptide(L)'
;MSIQIDQIQLVVAIAKEIDRQHPGAGVESRCFNTIIQAANNICQEFAKPVVKASEGMGLTAWLASDDTGLSSRFMASKLTGMFEAKYAYPHDPADFGRCLRLVESVPELESKIRDMSQHGKEWAVVAAHWHEWAEVYRIGDGKRLYRLMRLCYEAGE
;
A
#
# COMPACT_ATOMS: atom_id res chain seq x y z
N MET A 1 -15.43 -1.92 4.22
CA MET A 1 -15.99 -1.58 5.54
C MET A 1 -15.68 -0.12 5.78
N SER A 2 -16.70 0.74 5.85
CA SER A 2 -16.57 2.15 6.24
C SER A 2 -16.78 2.25 7.76
N ILE A 3 -15.99 3.08 8.44
CA ILE A 3 -16.07 3.28 9.88
C ILE A 3 -16.70 4.64 10.14
N GLN A 4 -17.83 4.66 10.86
CA GLN A 4 -18.46 5.91 11.26
C GLN A 4 -17.94 6.33 12.63
N ILE A 5 -17.21 7.44 12.67
CA ILE A 5 -16.64 8.02 13.90
C ILE A 5 -17.59 9.10 14.43
N ASP A 6 -17.85 9.09 15.74
CA ASP A 6 -18.53 10.20 16.43
C ASP A 6 -17.62 11.44 16.43
N GLN A 7 -17.98 12.41 15.61
CA GLN A 7 -17.20 13.62 15.38
C GLN A 7 -17.06 14.48 16.65
N ILE A 8 -18.10 14.56 17.49
CA ILE A 8 -18.08 15.37 18.71
C ILE A 8 -17.14 14.74 19.74
N GLN A 9 -17.20 13.42 19.91
CA GLN A 9 -16.27 12.72 20.80
C GLN A 9 -14.82 12.83 20.31
N LEU A 10 -14.60 12.82 18.99
CA LEU A 10 -13.27 13.03 18.41
C LEU A 10 -12.74 14.45 18.68
N VAL A 11 -13.57 15.49 18.53
CA VAL A 11 -13.20 16.87 18.88
C VAL A 11 -12.79 16.98 20.34
N VAL A 12 -13.57 16.39 21.25
CA VAL A 12 -13.27 16.37 22.69
C VAL A 12 -11.96 15.63 22.97
N ALA A 13 -11.71 14.51 22.30
CA ALA A 13 -10.48 13.75 22.46
C ALA A 13 -9.25 14.54 21.99
N ILE A 14 -9.33 15.22 20.84
CA ILE A 14 -8.25 16.07 20.33
C ILE A 14 -7.95 17.22 21.31
N ALA A 15 -8.99 17.90 21.80
CA ALA A 15 -8.82 19.00 22.75
C ALA A 15 -8.18 18.54 24.07
N LYS A 16 -8.60 17.39 24.61
CA LYS A 16 -8.00 16.78 25.80
C LYS A 16 -6.54 16.41 25.59
N GLU A 17 -6.19 15.90 24.41
CA GLU A 17 -4.81 15.52 24.10
C GLU A 17 -3.89 16.75 24.00
N ILE A 18 -4.38 17.86 23.44
CA ILE A 18 -3.64 19.12 23.40
C ILE A 18 -3.39 19.65 24.81
N ASP A 19 -4.41 19.67 25.68
CA ASP A 19 -4.26 20.09 27.08
C ASP A 19 -3.31 19.17 27.86
N ARG A 20 -3.34 17.87 27.59
CA ARG A 20 -2.39 16.90 28.19
C ARG A 20 -0.94 17.20 27.79
N GLN A 21 -0.69 17.57 26.53
CA GLN A 21 0.66 17.92 26.05
C GLN A 21 1.12 19.29 26.57
N HIS A 22 0.19 20.23 26.78
CA HIS A 22 0.46 21.57 27.29
C HIS A 22 -0.46 21.96 28.46
N PRO A 23 -0.21 21.41 29.67
CA PRO A 23 -1.09 21.61 30.81
C PRO A 23 -1.27 23.09 31.18
N GLY A 24 -2.51 23.50 31.38
CA GLY A 24 -2.85 24.84 31.89
C GLY A 24 -2.84 25.95 30.83
N ALA A 25 -2.46 25.66 29.58
CA ALA A 25 -2.65 26.60 28.48
C ALA A 25 -4.14 26.78 28.14
N GLY A 26 -4.93 25.70 28.27
CA GLY A 26 -6.31 25.64 27.81
C GLY A 26 -6.41 25.76 26.29
N VAL A 27 -7.35 25.04 25.68
CA VAL A 27 -7.64 25.24 24.26
C VAL A 27 -8.48 26.51 24.13
N GLU A 28 -7.88 27.59 23.62
CA GLU A 28 -8.60 28.83 23.36
C GLU A 28 -9.79 28.60 22.40
N SER A 29 -10.89 29.34 22.60
CA SER A 29 -12.09 29.25 21.77
C SER A 29 -11.81 29.38 20.26
N ARG A 30 -10.82 30.20 19.87
CA ARG A 30 -10.41 30.40 18.47
C ARG A 30 -9.85 29.13 17.81
N CYS A 31 -9.32 28.18 18.59
CA CYS A 31 -8.72 26.95 18.09
C CYS A 31 -9.75 25.86 17.77
N PHE A 32 -10.97 25.95 18.32
CA PHE A 32 -11.99 24.92 18.13
C PHE A 32 -12.42 24.77 16.66
N ASN A 33 -12.47 25.85 15.87
CA ASN A 33 -12.78 25.75 14.45
C ASN A 33 -11.77 24.85 13.70
N THR A 34 -10.48 24.98 14.03
CA THR A 34 -9.43 24.13 13.46
C THR A 34 -9.55 22.68 13.92
N ILE A 35 -9.85 22.45 15.20
CA ILE A 35 -10.06 21.10 15.75
C ILE A 35 -11.27 20.42 15.10
N ILE A 36 -12.37 21.16 14.92
CA ILE A 36 -13.57 20.69 14.22
C ILE A 36 -13.24 20.33 12.77
N GLN A 37 -12.48 21.17 12.07
CA GLN A 37 -12.06 20.89 10.70
C GLN A 37 -11.18 19.62 10.63
N ALA A 38 -10.23 19.46 11.55
CA ALA A 38 -9.41 18.25 11.62
C ALA A 38 -10.27 17.00 11.88
N ALA A 39 -11.20 17.07 12.83
CA ALA A 39 -12.13 15.98 13.13
C ALA A 39 -13.03 15.63 11.92
N ASN A 40 -13.54 16.65 11.21
CA ASN A 40 -14.32 16.44 10.00
C ASN A 40 -13.53 15.70 8.92
N ASN A 41 -12.28 16.11 8.68
CA ASN A 41 -11.42 15.46 7.68
C ASN A 41 -11.17 13.98 8.04
N ILE A 42 -10.92 13.69 9.32
CA ILE A 42 -10.75 12.32 9.81
C ILE A 42 -12.04 11.51 9.62
N CYS A 43 -13.20 12.02 10.06
CA CYS A 43 -14.48 11.35 9.89
C CYS A 43 -14.79 11.06 8.42
N GLN A 44 -14.52 12.04 7.53
CA GLN A 44 -14.70 11.88 6.09
C GLN A 44 -13.80 10.78 5.51
N GLU A 45 -12.54 10.71 5.93
CA GLU A 45 -11.62 9.68 5.45
C GLU A 45 -12.06 8.28 5.89
N PHE A 46 -12.41 8.10 7.16
CA PHE A 46 -12.86 6.81 7.70
C PHE A 46 -14.23 6.37 7.19
N ALA A 47 -15.07 7.31 6.76
CA ALA A 47 -16.33 7.02 6.11
C ALA A 47 -16.16 6.50 4.67
N LYS A 48 -15.01 6.74 4.02
CA LYS A 48 -14.76 6.20 2.68
C LYS A 48 -14.58 4.68 2.76
N PRO A 49 -15.17 3.92 1.81
CA PRO A 49 -14.88 2.51 1.73
C PRO A 49 -13.43 2.30 1.28
N VAL A 50 -12.73 1.37 1.91
CA VAL A 50 -11.45 0.87 1.39
C VAL A 50 -11.67 0.31 -0.01
N VAL A 51 -11.00 0.88 -1.00
CA VAL A 51 -11.03 0.45 -2.40
C VAL A 51 -9.91 -0.56 -2.60
N LYS A 52 -10.28 -1.84 -2.71
CA LYS A 52 -9.32 -2.91 -3.01
C LYS A 52 -9.05 -3.01 -4.51
N ALA A 53 -7.89 -3.56 -4.86
CA ALA A 53 -7.64 -4.00 -6.23
C ALA A 53 -8.67 -5.07 -6.63
N SER A 54 -9.05 -5.07 -7.90
CA SER A 54 -9.98 -6.04 -8.48
C SER A 54 -9.53 -6.41 -9.87
N GLU A 55 -9.78 -7.66 -10.27
CA GLU A 55 -9.34 -8.21 -11.54
C GLU A 55 -9.81 -7.34 -12.72
N GLY A 56 -8.87 -7.01 -13.61
CA GLY A 56 -9.17 -6.25 -14.83
C GLY A 56 -9.61 -4.79 -14.64
N MET A 57 -9.50 -4.19 -13.44
CA MET A 57 -9.91 -2.79 -13.22
C MET A 57 -9.09 -1.75 -14.00
N GLY A 58 -7.93 -2.15 -14.51
CA GLY A 58 -7.03 -1.29 -15.28
C GLY A 58 -6.13 -0.42 -14.42
N LEU A 59 -5.06 0.09 -15.02
CA LEU A 59 -3.98 0.75 -14.27
C LEU A 59 -4.44 2.04 -13.58
N THR A 60 -5.27 2.85 -14.23
CA THR A 60 -5.77 4.10 -13.63
C THR A 60 -6.60 3.84 -12.39
N ALA A 61 -7.51 2.85 -12.44
CA ALA A 61 -8.32 2.50 -11.27
C ALA A 61 -7.44 1.88 -10.17
N TRP A 62 -6.51 0.99 -10.53
CA TRP A 62 -5.57 0.39 -9.58
C TRP A 62 -4.71 1.44 -8.87
N LEU A 63 -4.19 2.44 -9.60
CA LEU A 63 -3.41 3.54 -9.03
C LEU A 63 -4.21 4.39 -8.03
N ALA A 64 -5.53 4.45 -8.19
CA ALA A 64 -6.45 5.15 -7.29
C ALA A 64 -6.98 4.27 -6.14
N SER A 65 -6.62 2.99 -6.10
CA SER A 65 -7.03 2.06 -5.05
C SER A 65 -6.12 2.12 -3.81
N ASP A 66 -6.61 1.60 -2.68
CA ASP A 66 -5.87 1.44 -1.43
C ASP A 66 -4.98 0.19 -1.40
N ASP A 67 -4.74 -0.45 -2.55
CA ASP A 67 -4.00 -1.71 -2.68
C ASP A 67 -2.70 -1.55 -3.47
N THR A 68 -2.12 -0.35 -3.39
CA THR A 68 -0.81 -0.03 -3.96
C THR A 68 0.29 -0.03 -2.89
N GLY A 69 1.55 -0.14 -3.32
CA GLY A 69 2.72 -0.09 -2.45
C GLY A 69 3.95 0.37 -3.22
N LEU A 70 5.05 0.67 -2.54
CA LEU A 70 6.25 1.19 -3.20
C LEU A 70 6.79 0.24 -4.28
N SER A 71 6.88 -1.06 -3.96
CA SER A 71 7.34 -2.11 -4.88
C SER A 71 6.42 -2.26 -6.10
N SER A 72 5.10 -2.35 -5.91
CA SER A 72 4.15 -2.50 -7.02
C SER A 72 4.05 -1.24 -7.87
N ARG A 73 4.20 -0.04 -7.27
CA ARG A 73 4.28 1.21 -8.04
C ARG A 73 5.55 1.31 -8.86
N PHE A 74 6.69 0.84 -8.34
CA PHE A 74 7.93 0.75 -9.11
C PHE A 74 7.80 -0.25 -10.26
N MET A 75 7.20 -1.40 -10.03
CA MET A 75 6.92 -2.36 -11.09
C MET A 75 6.01 -1.77 -12.18
N ALA A 76 4.90 -1.14 -11.79
CA ALA A 76 3.99 -0.50 -12.73
C ALA A 76 4.67 0.63 -13.53
N SER A 77 5.53 1.45 -12.91
CA SER A 77 6.25 2.52 -13.62
C SER A 77 7.15 1.94 -14.70
N LYS A 78 7.86 0.84 -14.42
CA LYS A 78 8.77 0.21 -15.38
C LYS A 78 8.07 -0.57 -16.48
N LEU A 79 7.03 -1.32 -16.18
CA LEU A 79 6.31 -2.11 -17.19
C LEU A 79 5.41 -1.27 -18.11
N THR A 80 5.03 -0.07 -17.69
CA THR A 80 4.13 0.81 -18.47
C THR A 80 4.78 2.07 -19.01
N GLY A 81 5.83 2.59 -18.37
CA GLY A 81 6.47 3.85 -18.75
C GLY A 81 5.58 5.09 -18.59
N MET A 82 4.41 4.99 -17.94
CA MET A 82 3.45 6.10 -17.86
C MET A 82 3.72 7.07 -16.71
N PHE A 83 4.56 6.71 -15.75
CA PHE A 83 4.98 7.55 -14.64
C PHE A 83 6.33 7.06 -14.10
N GLU A 84 6.96 7.84 -13.22
CA GLU A 84 8.19 7.44 -12.53
C GLU A 84 7.94 7.19 -11.05
N ALA A 85 8.62 6.17 -10.51
CA ALA A 85 8.57 5.81 -9.10
C ALA A 85 9.98 5.53 -8.59
N LYS A 86 10.22 5.83 -7.31
CA LYS A 86 11.49 5.54 -6.65
C LYS A 86 11.73 4.03 -6.64
N TYR A 87 13.00 3.64 -6.74
CA TYR A 87 13.40 2.25 -6.64
C TYR A 87 12.87 1.61 -5.36
N ALA A 88 12.15 0.51 -5.52
CA ALA A 88 11.63 -0.33 -4.45
C ALA A 88 11.40 -1.74 -5.02
N TYR A 89 11.51 -2.76 -4.17
CA TYR A 89 11.26 -4.15 -4.53
C TYR A 89 10.49 -4.84 -3.39
N PRO A 90 9.88 -6.01 -3.63
CA PRO A 90 9.16 -6.71 -2.57
C PRO A 90 10.08 -7.22 -1.46
N HIS A 91 9.92 -6.77 -0.22
CA HIS A 91 10.72 -7.27 0.90
C HIS A 91 10.07 -8.46 1.60
N ASP A 92 8.75 -8.58 1.48
CA ASP A 92 7.94 -9.58 2.17
C ASP A 92 6.74 -10.05 1.33
N PRO A 93 5.99 -11.07 1.80
CA PRO A 93 4.78 -11.56 1.13
C PRO A 93 3.70 -10.50 0.88
N ALA A 94 3.58 -9.49 1.75
CA ALA A 94 2.57 -8.44 1.59
C ALA A 94 2.95 -7.48 0.46
N ASP A 95 4.23 -7.11 0.34
CA ASP A 95 4.76 -6.38 -0.80
C ASP A 95 4.58 -7.14 -2.11
N PHE A 96 4.94 -8.43 -2.11
CA PHE A 96 4.80 -9.27 -3.30
C PHE A 96 3.34 -9.43 -3.70
N GLY A 97 2.44 -9.66 -2.72
CA GLY A 97 1.01 -9.73 -2.96
C GLY A 97 0.42 -8.49 -3.63
N ARG A 98 0.91 -7.29 -3.29
CA ARG A 98 0.52 -6.05 -4.00
C ARG A 98 1.03 -6.00 -5.44
N CYS A 99 2.20 -6.57 -5.72
CA CYS A 99 2.71 -6.70 -7.09
C CYS A 99 1.89 -7.71 -7.89
N LEU A 100 1.49 -8.83 -7.29
CA LEU A 100 0.62 -9.81 -7.92
C LEU A 100 -0.76 -9.21 -8.25
N ARG A 101 -1.39 -8.53 -7.30
CA ARG A 101 -2.69 -7.89 -7.50
C ARG A 101 -2.67 -6.74 -8.51
N LEU A 102 -1.52 -6.08 -8.72
CA LEU A 102 -1.33 -5.15 -9.85
C LEU A 102 -1.53 -5.88 -11.18
N VAL A 103 -0.92 -7.06 -11.34
CA VAL A 103 -1.00 -7.82 -12.59
C VAL A 103 -2.40 -8.39 -12.79
N GLU A 104 -3.05 -8.86 -11.74
CA GLU A 104 -4.46 -9.26 -11.78
C GLU A 104 -5.36 -8.07 -12.17
N SER A 105 -5.04 -6.87 -11.70
CA SER A 105 -5.76 -5.64 -12.06
C SER A 105 -5.49 -5.16 -13.48
N VAL A 106 -4.32 -5.50 -14.05
CA VAL A 106 -3.86 -5.09 -15.39
C VAL A 106 -3.25 -6.29 -16.11
N PRO A 107 -4.08 -7.24 -16.60
CA PRO A 107 -3.62 -8.54 -17.09
C PRO A 107 -2.58 -8.47 -18.23
N GLU A 108 -2.55 -7.38 -18.99
CA GLU A 108 -1.58 -7.14 -20.05
C GLU A 108 -0.13 -7.12 -19.54
N LEU A 109 0.08 -6.81 -18.25
CA LEU A 109 1.39 -6.78 -17.61
C LEU A 109 1.99 -8.17 -17.38
N GLU A 110 1.19 -9.24 -17.34
CA GLU A 110 1.69 -10.61 -17.07
C GLU A 110 2.75 -11.03 -18.11
N SER A 111 2.53 -10.66 -19.38
CA SER A 111 3.49 -10.92 -20.46
C SER A 111 4.84 -10.22 -20.29
N LYS A 112 4.91 -9.15 -19.48
CA LYS A 112 6.07 -8.27 -19.32
C LYS A 112 6.84 -8.51 -18.03
N ILE A 113 6.41 -9.43 -17.18
CA ILE A 113 7.01 -9.66 -15.86
C ILE A 113 8.51 -9.96 -15.95
N ARG A 114 8.92 -10.70 -16.98
CA ARG A 114 10.34 -11.02 -17.21
C ARG A 114 11.20 -9.79 -17.46
N ASP A 115 10.63 -8.70 -17.98
CA ASP A 115 11.35 -7.44 -18.22
C ASP A 115 11.84 -6.81 -16.92
N MET A 116 11.19 -7.10 -15.79
CA MET A 116 11.64 -6.62 -14.47
C MET A 116 13.06 -7.06 -14.14
N SER A 117 13.55 -8.16 -14.71
CA SER A 117 14.94 -8.62 -14.51
C SER A 117 16.01 -7.60 -14.90
N GLN A 118 15.66 -6.60 -15.72
CA GLN A 118 16.56 -5.53 -16.15
C GLN A 118 16.70 -4.41 -15.11
N HIS A 119 15.97 -4.47 -13.99
CA HIS A 119 15.85 -3.38 -13.02
C HIS A 119 16.52 -3.68 -11.68
N GLY A 120 17.69 -4.29 -11.72
CA GLY A 120 18.51 -4.56 -10.53
C GLY A 120 18.40 -6.00 -10.04
N LYS A 121 19.33 -6.38 -9.15
CA LYS A 121 19.49 -7.76 -8.69
C LYS A 121 18.22 -8.30 -8.01
N GLU A 122 17.53 -7.48 -7.22
CA GLU A 122 16.35 -7.94 -6.49
C GLU A 122 15.17 -8.22 -7.44
N TRP A 123 15.02 -7.43 -8.51
CA TRP A 123 13.99 -7.66 -9.51
C TRP A 123 14.32 -8.79 -10.48
N ALA A 124 15.61 -9.07 -10.73
CA ALA A 124 16.04 -10.29 -11.42
C ALA A 124 15.56 -11.54 -10.68
N VAL A 125 15.81 -11.59 -9.35
CA VAL A 125 15.32 -12.67 -8.49
C VAL A 125 13.78 -12.77 -8.53
N VAL A 126 13.07 -11.65 -8.35
CA VAL A 126 11.59 -11.63 -8.36
C VAL A 126 11.05 -12.16 -9.69
N ALA A 127 11.61 -11.71 -10.82
CA ALA A 127 11.17 -12.12 -12.15
C ALA A 127 11.44 -13.61 -12.42
N ALA A 128 12.57 -14.14 -11.93
CA ALA A 128 12.92 -15.56 -12.07
C ALA A 128 11.97 -16.48 -11.29
N HIS A 129 11.55 -16.06 -10.10
CA HIS A 129 10.71 -16.87 -9.20
C HIS A 129 9.21 -16.50 -9.20
N TRP A 130 8.78 -15.59 -10.08
CA TRP A 130 7.44 -15.00 -10.07
C TRP A 130 6.30 -16.01 -9.89
N HIS A 131 6.24 -17.02 -10.76
CA HIS A 131 5.14 -17.99 -10.76
C HIS A 131 5.15 -18.89 -9.53
N GLU A 132 6.32 -19.33 -9.07
CA GLU A 132 6.48 -20.14 -7.85
C GLU A 132 5.99 -19.35 -6.63
N TRP A 133 6.44 -18.11 -6.48
CA TRP A 133 6.05 -17.25 -5.36
C TRP A 133 4.55 -16.93 -5.40
N ALA A 134 3.98 -16.72 -6.59
CA ALA A 134 2.55 -16.50 -6.77
C ALA A 134 1.73 -17.73 -6.34
N GLU A 135 2.20 -18.95 -6.59
CA GLU A 135 1.55 -20.17 -6.11
C GLU A 135 1.57 -20.25 -4.58
N VAL A 136 2.73 -20.07 -3.95
CA VAL A 136 2.85 -20.10 -2.49
C VAL A 136 2.00 -19.00 -1.84
N TYR A 137 1.96 -17.81 -2.44
CA TYR A 137 1.11 -16.70 -1.99
C TYR A 137 -0.37 -17.08 -2.00
N ARG A 138 -0.86 -17.66 -3.10
CA ARG A 138 -2.27 -18.07 -3.27
C ARG A 138 -2.69 -19.18 -2.30
N ILE A 139 -1.77 -20.06 -1.92
CA ILE A 139 -2.01 -21.09 -0.90
C ILE A 139 -2.12 -20.47 0.51
N GLY A 140 -1.71 -19.21 0.70
CA GLY A 140 -1.81 -18.49 1.97
C GLY A 140 -0.65 -18.78 2.93
N ASP A 141 0.42 -19.43 2.48
CA ASP A 141 1.60 -19.73 3.31
C ASP A 141 2.62 -18.58 3.27
N GLY A 142 2.24 -17.44 3.86
CA GLY A 142 3.09 -16.26 3.91
C GLY A 142 4.43 -16.52 4.64
N LYS A 143 4.46 -17.40 5.64
CA LYS A 143 5.71 -17.74 6.36
C LYS A 143 6.69 -18.48 5.45
N ARG A 144 6.21 -19.42 4.64
CA ARG A 144 7.04 -20.11 3.65
C ARG A 144 7.49 -19.16 2.56
N LEU A 145 6.59 -18.34 2.01
CA LEU A 145 6.94 -17.37 0.98
C LEU A 145 8.04 -16.41 1.48
N TYR A 146 7.89 -15.88 2.69
CA TYR A 146 8.92 -15.02 3.29
C TYR A 146 10.29 -15.72 3.35
N ARG A 147 10.36 -16.97 3.82
CA ARG A 147 11.62 -17.72 3.85
C ARG A 147 12.21 -17.94 2.46
N LEU A 148 11.39 -18.29 1.47
CA LEU A 148 11.83 -18.46 0.08
C LEU A 148 12.42 -17.15 -0.48
N MET A 149 11.69 -16.04 -0.34
CA MET A 149 12.16 -14.73 -0.78
C MET A 149 13.51 -14.36 -0.15
N ARG A 150 13.66 -14.55 1.16
CA ARG A 150 14.91 -14.27 1.88
C ARG A 150 16.09 -15.09 1.35
N LEU A 151 15.88 -16.39 1.15
CA LEU A 151 16.92 -17.28 0.62
C LEU A 151 17.34 -16.87 -0.80
N CYS A 152 16.39 -16.60 -1.69
CA CYS A 152 16.70 -16.18 -3.06
C CYS A 152 17.41 -14.82 -3.11
N TYR A 153 16.99 -13.85 -2.30
CA TYR A 153 17.67 -12.54 -2.24
C TYR A 153 19.09 -12.62 -1.68
N GLU A 154 19.37 -13.56 -0.78
CA GLU A 154 20.70 -13.78 -0.20
C GLU A 154 21.61 -14.57 -1.17
N ALA A 155 21.05 -15.48 -1.96
CA ALA A 155 21.79 -16.24 -2.96
C ALA A 155 22.20 -15.39 -4.19
N GLY A 156 21.39 -14.40 -4.57
CA GLY A 156 21.68 -13.52 -5.70
C GLY A 156 21.57 -14.20 -7.08
N GLU A 157 20.81 -15.30 -7.16
CA GLU A 157 20.52 -16.06 -8.39
C GLU A 157 19.30 -15.50 -9.15
#